data_AF-A0A661QDG8-F1
#
_entry.id   AF-A0A661QDG8-F1
#
_cell.length_a   1.000
_cell.length_b   1.000
_cell.length_c   1.000
_cell.angle_alpha   90.00
_cell.angle_beta   90.00
_cell.angle_gamma   90.00
#
_symmetry.space_group_name_H-M   'P 1'
#
loop_
_entity.id
_entity.type
_entity.pdbx_description
1 polymer ?
#
loop_
_entity_poly.entity_id
_entity_poly.type
_entity_poly.pdbx_seq_one_letter_code
_entity_poly.pdbx_strand_id
1 'polypeptide(L)'
;MLNLIVRRIVATLVTLFLISVVAFILIQLPPGDFVDAYAGKKTQGGVIITQEELDTMRTRLGLDKPFSHQYVKWIGGVVRGDLGFSWEYHRPVADVIAERLPLTLILAFCTLVFTYLVAVPLGIYSAVRQYSVGDYTATVVGYIGLATPNFLFALILMYLGQKWFGMSVGGLFSPEFEDAAWSFARFID
;
A
#
# COMPACT_ATOMS: atom_id res chain seq x y z
N MET A 1 17.49 13.91 -26.31
CA MET A 1 16.58 12.92 -25.66
C MET A 1 17.32 11.95 -24.74
N LEU A 2 18.45 11.35 -25.15
CA LEU A 2 19.25 10.44 -24.32
C LEU A 2 19.64 11.04 -22.95
N ASN A 3 20.14 12.29 -22.93
CA ASN A 3 20.49 13.00 -21.69
C ASN A 3 19.31 13.15 -20.71
N LEU A 4 18.10 13.39 -21.23
CA LEU A 4 16.89 13.49 -20.41
C LEU A 4 16.50 12.14 -19.81
N ILE A 5 16.61 11.05 -20.59
CA ILE A 5 16.32 9.70 -20.13
C ILE A 5 17.32 9.31 -19.04
N VAL A 6 18.62 9.52 -19.26
CA VAL A 6 19.66 9.22 -18.26
C VAL A 6 19.43 10.02 -16.97
N ARG A 7 19.17 11.33 -17.09
CA ARG A 7 18.87 12.18 -15.92
C ARG A 7 17.65 11.68 -15.13
N ARG A 8 16.59 11.23 -15.82
CA ARG A 8 15.41 10.65 -15.17
C ARG A 8 15.70 9.31 -14.50
N ILE A 9 16.41 8.41 -15.17
CA ILE A 9 16.78 7.10 -14.59
C ILE A 9 17.63 7.30 -13.34
N VAL A 10 18.65 8.16 -13.39
CA VAL A 10 19.49 8.46 -12.22
C VAL A 10 18.65 9.07 -11.10
N ALA A 11 17.77 10.03 -11.40
CA ALA A 11 16.89 10.64 -10.40
C ALA A 11 15.95 9.60 -9.76
N THR A 12 15.38 8.68 -10.54
CA THR A 12 14.54 7.60 -10.04
C THR A 12 15.33 6.64 -9.16
N LEU A 13 16.54 6.22 -9.57
CA LEU A 13 17.38 5.32 -8.78
C LEU A 13 17.78 5.96 -7.44
N VAL A 14 18.16 7.24 -7.45
CA VAL A 14 18.47 7.99 -6.22
C VAL A 14 17.24 8.09 -5.33
N THR A 15 16.07 8.41 -5.90
CA THR A 15 14.81 8.50 -5.16
C THR A 15 14.45 7.15 -4.53
N LEU A 16 14.52 6.06 -5.29
CA LEU A 16 14.24 4.71 -4.79
C LEU A 16 15.20 4.31 -3.67
N PHE A 17 16.49 4.63 -3.81
CA PHE A 17 17.48 4.38 -2.76
C PHE A 17 17.20 5.17 -1.49
N LEU A 18 16.85 6.46 -1.60
CA LEU A 18 16.50 7.26 -0.43
C LEU A 18 15.23 6.74 0.24
N ILE A 19 14.20 6.41 -0.54
CA ILE A 19 12.96 5.82 -0.02
C ILE A 19 13.24 4.48 0.66
N SER A 20 14.10 3.62 0.09
CA SER A 20 14.42 2.33 0.70
C SER A 20 15.17 2.48 2.02
N VAL A 21 16.10 3.44 2.12
CA VAL A 21 16.77 3.76 3.40
C VAL A 21 15.78 4.29 4.43
N VAL A 22 14.92 5.25 4.05
CA VAL A 22 13.92 5.83 4.95
C VAL A 22 12.93 4.76 5.43
N ALA A 23 12.41 3.93 4.52
CA ALA A 23 11.50 2.84 4.86
C ALA A 23 12.15 1.84 5.82
N PHE A 24 13.41 1.48 5.57
CA PHE A 24 14.17 0.58 6.43
C PHE A 24 14.36 1.15 7.84
N ILE A 25 14.72 2.43 7.94
CA ILE A 25 14.85 3.13 9.22
C ILE A 25 13.50 3.15 9.94
N LEU A 26 12.41 3.54 9.26
CA LEU A 26 11.08 3.65 9.86
C LEU A 26 10.57 2.31 10.42
N ILE A 27 10.83 1.20 9.72
CA ILE A 27 10.43 -0.14 10.16
C ILE A 27 11.22 -0.59 11.39
N GLN A 28 12.49 -0.19 11.50
CA GLN A 28 13.36 -0.54 12.63
C GLN A 28 13.38 0.50 13.76
N LEU A 29 12.65 1.61 13.61
CA LEU A 29 12.59 2.68 14.60
C LEU A 29 11.82 2.29 15.88
N PRO A 30 10.74 1.48 15.83
CA PRO A 30 10.09 0.96 17.02
C PRO A 30 11.06 0.15 17.89
N PRO A 31 10.98 0.26 19.23
CA PRO A 31 11.81 -0.55 20.11
C PRO A 31 11.43 -2.04 19.99
N GLY A 32 12.45 -2.89 19.88
CA GLY A 32 12.32 -4.33 19.70
C GLY A 32 12.54 -4.78 18.26
N ASP A 33 12.49 -6.09 18.03
CA ASP A 33 12.64 -6.71 16.72
C ASP A 33 11.47 -7.65 16.38
N PHE A 34 11.53 -8.30 15.22
CA PHE A 34 10.51 -9.27 14.81
C PHE A 34 10.38 -10.43 15.81
N VAL A 35 11.47 -10.87 16.42
CA VAL A 35 11.50 -11.98 17.38
C VAL A 35 10.78 -11.60 18.67
N ASP A 36 10.90 -10.35 19.12
CA ASP A 36 10.14 -9.82 20.26
C ASP A 36 8.63 -9.82 19.99
N ALA A 37 8.23 -9.34 18.80
CA ALA A 37 6.82 -9.34 18.40
C ALA A 37 6.26 -10.77 18.27
N TYR A 38 7.05 -11.70 17.73
CA TYR A 38 6.70 -13.11 17.61
C TYR A 38 6.57 -13.79 18.97
N ALA A 39 7.50 -13.53 19.89
CA ALA A 39 7.45 -14.03 21.26
C ALA A 39 6.18 -13.54 21.97
N GLY A 40 5.88 -12.25 21.87
CA GLY A 40 4.67 -11.65 22.45
C GLY A 40 3.38 -12.33 21.96
N LYS A 41 3.25 -12.55 20.65
CA LYS A 41 2.10 -13.27 20.07
C LYS A 41 1.99 -14.72 20.57
N LYS A 42 3.11 -15.42 20.71
CA LYS A 42 3.14 -16.82 21.18
C LYS A 42 2.82 -16.96 22.66
N THR A 43 3.35 -16.07 23.50
CA THR A 43 3.03 -16.03 24.93
C THR A 43 1.56 -15.73 25.19
N GLN A 44 0.94 -14.84 24.40
CA GLN A 44 -0.52 -14.60 24.46
C GLN A 44 -1.32 -15.87 24.11
N GLY A 45 -0.81 -16.70 23.22
CA GLY A 45 -1.38 -18.01 22.88
C GLY A 45 -1.03 -19.14 23.86
N GLY A 46 -0.41 -18.85 25.00
CA GLY A 46 -0.04 -19.84 26.03
C GLY A 46 1.23 -20.64 25.73
N VAL A 47 2.00 -20.27 24.69
CA VAL A 47 3.27 -20.90 24.35
C VAL A 47 4.42 -20.15 25.02
N ILE A 48 5.16 -20.84 25.90
CA ILE A 48 6.39 -20.31 26.50
C ILE A 48 7.53 -20.61 25.54
N ILE A 49 8.21 -19.55 25.07
CA ILE A 49 9.42 -19.66 24.26
C ILE A 49 10.60 -19.31 25.16
N THR A 50 11.63 -20.13 25.15
CA THR A 50 12.84 -19.90 25.96
C THR A 50 13.69 -18.78 25.36
N GLN A 51 14.44 -18.06 26.19
CA GLN A 51 15.31 -16.99 25.72
C GLN A 51 16.36 -17.49 24.71
N GLU A 52 16.86 -18.71 24.89
CA GLU A 52 17.84 -19.34 24.00
C GLU A 52 17.27 -19.60 22.59
N GLU A 53 16.00 -19.97 22.49
CA GLU A 53 15.30 -20.11 21.21
C GLU A 53 15.15 -18.76 20.50
N LEU A 54 14.82 -17.71 21.25
CA LEU A 54 14.72 -16.35 20.71
C LEU A 54 16.08 -15.85 20.20
N ASP A 55 17.16 -16.04 20.96
CA ASP A 55 18.49 -15.60 20.57
C ASP A 55 19.00 -16.37 19.34
N THR A 56 18.76 -17.68 19.29
CA THR A 56 19.05 -18.50 18.10
C THR A 56 18.30 -17.99 16.87
N MET A 57 17.04 -17.58 17.04
CA MET A 57 16.23 -17.00 15.97
C MET A 57 16.79 -15.66 15.51
N ARG A 58 17.18 -14.76 16.43
CA ARG A 58 17.81 -13.48 16.10
C ARG A 58 19.08 -13.66 15.28
N THR A 59 19.96 -14.58 15.68
CA THR A 59 21.19 -14.87 14.94
C THR A 59 20.92 -15.42 13.53
N ARG A 60 19.93 -16.32 13.39
CA ARG A 60 19.54 -16.86 12.06
C ARG A 60 18.99 -15.77 11.14
N LEU A 61 18.21 -14.85 11.68
CA LEU A 61 17.66 -13.71 10.93
C LEU A 61 18.73 -12.64 10.63
N GLY A 62 19.80 -12.60 11.42
CA GLY A 62 20.84 -11.58 11.35
C GLY A 62 20.42 -10.27 12.03
N LEU A 63 19.47 -10.34 12.96
CA LEU A 63 18.99 -9.20 13.76
C LEU A 63 20.02 -8.78 14.82
N ASP A 64 20.98 -9.66 15.12
CA ASP A 64 22.14 -9.40 15.97
C ASP A 64 23.23 -8.54 15.29
N LYS A 65 23.11 -8.29 13.98
CA LYS A 65 24.11 -7.54 13.21
C LYS A 65 23.82 -6.04 13.22
N PRO A 66 24.85 -5.18 13.02
CA PRO A 66 24.65 -3.75 12.85
C PRO A 66 23.64 -3.44 11.74
N PHE A 67 22.88 -2.36 11.91
CA PHE A 67 21.87 -1.88 10.96
C PHE A 67 22.35 -1.82 9.51
N SER A 68 23.58 -1.36 9.28
CA SER A 68 24.18 -1.28 7.95
C SER A 68 24.30 -2.65 7.28
N HIS A 69 24.65 -3.68 8.03
CA HIS A 69 24.73 -5.05 7.52
C HIS A 69 23.35 -5.61 7.19
N GLN A 70 22.37 -5.37 8.05
CA GLN A 70 20.99 -5.78 7.81
C GLN A 70 20.44 -5.13 6.53
N TYR A 71 20.66 -3.82 6.35
CA TYR A 71 20.25 -3.10 5.15
C TYR A 71 20.91 -3.64 3.89
N VAL A 72 22.24 -3.82 3.90
CA VAL A 72 23.00 -4.33 2.74
C VAL A 72 22.56 -5.75 2.36
N LYS A 73 22.34 -6.62 3.35
CA LYS A 73 21.81 -7.98 3.14
C LYS A 73 20.42 -7.92 2.50
N TRP A 74 19.52 -7.10 3.04
CA TRP A 74 18.15 -6.96 2.56
C TRP A 74 18.10 -6.38 1.13
N ILE A 75 18.71 -5.22 0.89
CA ILE A 75 18.70 -4.58 -0.42
C ILE A 75 19.44 -5.42 -1.47
N GLY A 76 20.50 -6.14 -1.06
CA GLY A 76 21.22 -7.07 -1.92
C GLY A 76 20.35 -8.24 -2.39
N GLY A 77 19.43 -8.73 -1.55
CA GLY A 77 18.39 -9.69 -1.94
C GLY A 77 17.42 -9.07 -2.95
N VAL A 78 16.88 -7.90 -2.62
CA VAL A 78 15.89 -7.19 -3.46
C VAL A 78 16.41 -6.94 -4.87
N VAL A 79 17.65 -6.47 -5.00
CA VAL A 79 18.28 -6.21 -6.31
C VAL A 79 18.48 -7.50 -7.13
N ARG A 80 18.58 -8.66 -6.48
CA ARG A 80 18.66 -9.98 -7.12
C ARG A 80 17.29 -10.62 -7.38
N GLY A 81 16.20 -9.92 -7.05
CA GLY A 81 14.83 -10.42 -7.18
C GLY A 81 14.35 -11.26 -5.98
N ASP A 82 15.15 -11.38 -4.92
CA ASP A 82 14.74 -12.02 -3.68
C ASP A 82 14.16 -10.98 -2.71
N LEU A 83 12.84 -10.88 -2.67
CA LEU A 83 12.12 -10.01 -1.74
C LEU A 83 12.10 -10.57 -0.30
N GLY A 84 12.58 -11.80 -0.11
CA GLY A 84 12.61 -12.48 1.17
C GLY A 84 11.30 -13.15 1.56
N PHE A 85 11.23 -13.53 2.83
CA PHE A 85 10.11 -14.24 3.43
C PHE A 85 9.30 -13.30 4.33
N SER A 86 7.98 -13.34 4.18
CA SER A 86 7.08 -12.60 5.06
C SER A 86 6.83 -13.41 6.32
N TRP A 87 7.34 -12.92 7.43
CA TRP A 87 7.17 -13.59 8.72
C TRP A 87 5.77 -13.43 9.32
N GLU A 88 5.04 -12.39 8.92
CA GLU A 88 3.65 -12.17 9.33
C GLU A 88 2.68 -13.09 8.58
N TYR A 89 2.89 -13.27 7.28
CA TYR A 89 2.01 -14.09 6.42
C TYR A 89 2.53 -15.52 6.20
N HIS A 90 3.67 -15.87 6.79
CA HIS A 90 4.34 -17.19 6.67
C HIS A 90 4.52 -17.69 5.22
N ARG A 91 4.81 -16.79 4.28
CA ARG A 91 5.00 -17.11 2.86
C ARG A 91 5.96 -16.13 2.17
N PRO A 92 6.49 -16.43 0.96
CA PRO A 92 7.33 -15.50 0.22
C PRO A 92 6.67 -14.12 0.03
N VAL A 93 7.46 -13.05 0.18
CA VAL A 93 6.95 -11.67 0.02
C VAL A 93 6.41 -11.43 -1.39
N ALA A 94 7.03 -12.05 -2.39
CA ALA A 94 6.59 -11.97 -3.78
C ALA A 94 5.13 -12.44 -3.95
N ASP A 95 4.72 -13.52 -3.29
CA ASP A 95 3.36 -14.05 -3.38
C ASP A 95 2.35 -13.11 -2.71
N VAL A 96 2.71 -12.54 -1.56
CA VAL A 96 1.87 -11.55 -0.85
C VAL A 96 1.61 -10.33 -1.73
N ILE A 97 2.65 -9.85 -2.44
CA ILE A 97 2.53 -8.69 -3.34
C ILE A 97 1.73 -9.09 -4.58
N ALA A 98 2.04 -10.23 -5.20
CA ALA A 98 1.39 -10.71 -6.42
C ALA A 98 -0.12 -10.89 -6.25
N GLU A 99 -0.58 -11.27 -5.06
CA GLU A 99 -2.01 -11.40 -4.77
C GLU A 99 -2.75 -10.05 -4.75
N ARG A 100 -2.09 -8.98 -4.26
CA ARG A 100 -2.69 -7.64 -4.08
C ARG A 100 -2.47 -6.70 -5.26
N LEU A 101 -1.44 -6.94 -6.05
CA LEU A 101 -1.04 -6.08 -7.15
C LEU A 101 -2.14 -5.90 -8.21
N PRO A 102 -2.87 -6.95 -8.67
CA PRO A 102 -3.90 -6.80 -9.69
C PRO A 102 -5.02 -5.84 -9.29
N LEU A 103 -5.56 -5.97 -8.08
CA LEU A 103 -6.60 -5.07 -7.58
C LEU A 103 -6.10 -3.63 -7.45
N THR A 104 -4.86 -3.46 -6.97
CA THR A 104 -4.26 -2.13 -6.86
C THR A 104 -4.15 -1.46 -8.23
N LEU A 105 -3.74 -2.22 -9.25
CA LEU A 105 -3.61 -1.73 -10.63
C LEU A 105 -4.97 -1.43 -11.26
N ILE A 106 -5.96 -2.32 -11.09
CA ILE A 106 -7.32 -2.11 -11.59
C ILE A 106 -7.92 -0.86 -10.93
N LEU A 107 -7.84 -0.75 -9.61
CA LEU A 107 -8.35 0.40 -8.87
C LEU A 107 -7.69 1.69 -9.34
N ALA A 108 -6.35 1.73 -9.41
CA ALA A 108 -5.61 2.91 -9.86
C ALA A 108 -5.99 3.30 -11.30
N PHE A 109 -6.13 2.32 -12.20
CA PHE A 109 -6.51 2.57 -13.58
C PHE A 109 -7.94 3.11 -13.69
N CYS A 110 -8.91 2.48 -13.01
CA CYS A 110 -10.30 2.94 -12.95
C CYS A 110 -10.39 4.35 -12.37
N THR A 111 -9.68 4.65 -11.28
CA THR A 111 -9.61 5.98 -10.69
C THR A 111 -9.05 7.00 -11.68
N LEU A 112 -7.97 6.68 -12.39
CA LEU A 112 -7.35 7.58 -13.37
C LEU A 112 -8.31 7.88 -14.52
N VAL A 113 -8.93 6.85 -15.10
CA VAL A 113 -9.90 6.99 -16.19
C VAL A 113 -11.08 7.84 -15.73
N PHE A 114 -11.69 7.52 -14.59
CA PHE A 114 -12.81 8.29 -14.04
C PHE A 114 -12.42 9.75 -13.78
N THR A 115 -11.24 9.98 -13.19
CA THR A 115 -10.73 11.32 -12.90
C THR A 115 -10.64 12.15 -14.17
N TYR A 116 -10.05 11.63 -15.25
CA TYR A 116 -9.95 12.39 -16.49
C TYR A 116 -11.29 12.55 -17.20
N LEU A 117 -12.16 11.54 -17.18
CA LEU A 117 -13.50 11.63 -17.75
C LEU A 117 -14.35 12.72 -17.10
N VAL A 118 -14.14 13.00 -15.81
CA VAL A 118 -14.90 14.02 -15.08
C VAL A 118 -14.17 15.37 -15.07
N ALA A 119 -12.90 15.39 -14.68
CA ALA A 119 -12.15 16.62 -14.46
C ALA A 119 -11.85 17.38 -15.76
N VAL A 120 -11.54 16.67 -16.86
CA VAL A 120 -11.18 17.34 -18.13
C VAL A 120 -12.41 18.04 -18.74
N PRO A 121 -13.58 17.39 -18.91
CA PRO A 121 -14.76 18.09 -19.42
C PRO A 121 -15.23 19.22 -18.52
N LEU A 122 -15.23 19.03 -17.20
CA LEU A 122 -15.60 20.10 -16.26
C LEU A 122 -14.62 21.28 -16.33
N GLY A 123 -13.32 21.01 -16.41
CA GLY A 123 -12.30 22.03 -16.56
C GLY A 123 -12.44 22.81 -17.88
N ILE A 124 -12.69 22.11 -19.00
CA ILE A 124 -12.95 22.75 -20.29
C ILE A 124 -14.23 23.59 -20.22
N TYR A 125 -15.31 23.06 -19.64
CA TYR A 125 -16.58 23.77 -19.52
C TYR A 125 -16.45 25.07 -18.71
N SER A 126 -15.82 25.00 -17.53
CA SER A 126 -15.54 26.15 -16.67
C SER A 126 -14.67 27.19 -17.39
N ALA A 127 -13.63 26.74 -18.10
CA ALA A 127 -12.73 27.62 -18.85
C ALA A 127 -13.40 28.35 -20.03
N VAL A 128 -14.34 27.70 -20.73
CA VAL A 128 -15.05 28.29 -21.88
C VAL A 128 -16.23 29.15 -21.43
N ARG A 129 -16.89 28.82 -20.31
CA ARG A 129 -18.07 29.52 -19.78
C ARG A 129 -17.77 30.22 -18.45
N GLN A 130 -16.71 31.03 -18.45
CA GLN A 130 -16.26 31.76 -17.29
C GLN A 130 -17.38 32.64 -16.70
N TYR A 131 -17.43 32.73 -15.37
CA TYR A 131 -18.41 33.51 -14.62
C TYR A 131 -19.87 33.06 -14.78
N SER A 132 -20.11 31.90 -15.39
CA SER A 132 -21.44 31.30 -15.46
C SER A 132 -21.81 30.60 -14.14
N VAL A 133 -23.12 30.38 -13.92
CA VAL A 133 -23.58 29.60 -12.76
C VAL A 133 -22.97 28.20 -12.75
N GLY A 134 -22.80 27.58 -13.93
CA GLY A 134 -22.19 26.25 -14.04
C GLY A 134 -20.71 26.24 -13.67
N ASP A 135 -19.97 27.29 -14.03
CA ASP A 135 -18.58 27.51 -13.60
C ASP A 135 -18.49 27.62 -12.08
N TYR A 136 -19.22 28.56 -11.46
CA TYR A 136 -19.24 28.71 -10.00
C TYR A 136 -19.66 27.42 -9.28
N THR A 137 -20.63 26.68 -9.81
CA THR A 137 -21.08 25.40 -9.22
C THR A 137 -19.96 24.36 -9.27
N ALA A 138 -19.30 24.19 -10.42
CA ALA A 138 -18.18 23.25 -10.56
C ALA A 138 -17.01 23.63 -9.65
N THR A 139 -16.69 24.92 -9.54
CA THR A 139 -15.65 25.44 -8.65
C THR A 139 -15.96 25.19 -7.19
N VAL A 140 -17.18 25.50 -6.72
CA VAL A 140 -17.58 25.27 -5.34
C VAL A 140 -17.55 23.78 -4.98
N VAL A 141 -18.07 22.91 -5.84
CA VAL A 141 -18.01 21.45 -5.64
C VAL A 141 -16.56 20.98 -5.61
N GLY A 142 -15.71 21.48 -6.51
CA GLY A 142 -14.27 21.19 -6.51
C GLY A 142 -13.58 21.60 -5.20
N TYR A 143 -13.90 22.78 -4.68
CA TYR A 143 -13.36 23.23 -3.40
C TYR A 143 -13.86 22.42 -2.21
N ILE A 144 -15.12 22.00 -2.19
CA ILE A 144 -15.62 21.08 -1.16
C ILE A 144 -14.83 19.77 -1.21
N GLY A 145 -14.59 19.22 -2.39
CA GLY A 145 -13.77 18.02 -2.58
C GLY A 145 -12.34 18.19 -2.06
N LEU A 146 -11.69 19.32 -2.38
CA LEU A 146 -10.33 19.63 -1.91
C LEU A 146 -10.24 19.89 -0.40
N ALA A 147 -11.27 20.53 0.18
CA ALA A 147 -11.30 20.86 1.60
C ALA A 147 -11.67 19.66 2.48
N THR A 148 -12.33 18.64 1.91
CA THR A 148 -12.75 17.46 2.66
C THR A 148 -11.58 16.50 2.85
N PRO A 149 -11.26 16.08 4.09
CA PRO A 149 -10.25 15.07 4.32
C PRO A 149 -10.64 13.74 3.65
N ASN A 150 -9.74 13.16 2.84
CA ASN A 150 -10.00 11.94 2.09
C ASN A 150 -10.49 10.78 2.97
N PHE A 151 -9.91 10.59 4.16
CA PHE A 151 -10.31 9.53 5.08
C PHE A 151 -11.76 9.72 5.56
N LEU A 152 -12.17 10.95 5.88
CA LEU A 152 -13.51 11.26 6.35
C LEU A 152 -14.52 11.05 5.23
N PHE A 153 -14.19 11.51 4.03
CA PHE A 153 -15.02 11.29 2.86
C PHE A 153 -15.22 9.80 2.57
N ALA A 154 -14.14 9.01 2.64
CA ALA A 154 -14.21 7.55 2.51
C ALA A 154 -15.14 6.94 3.56
N LEU A 155 -15.02 7.33 4.84
CA LEU A 155 -15.89 6.82 5.91
C LEU A 155 -17.38 7.17 5.68
N ILE A 156 -17.68 8.40 5.22
CA ILE A 156 -19.04 8.80 4.89
C ILE A 156 -19.60 7.94 3.74
N LEU A 157 -18.81 7.76 2.67
CA LEU A 157 -19.20 6.91 1.54
C LEU A 157 -19.41 5.46 1.96
N MET A 158 -18.54 4.92 2.82
CA MET A 158 -18.68 3.57 3.37
C MET A 158 -19.97 3.40 4.16
N TYR A 159 -20.29 4.35 5.06
CA TYR A 159 -21.53 4.34 5.83
C TYR A 159 -22.77 4.41 4.92
N LEU A 160 -22.77 5.31 3.93
CA LEU A 160 -23.87 5.45 2.99
C LEU A 160 -24.00 4.20 2.11
N GLY A 161 -22.88 3.64 1.65
CA GLY A 161 -22.82 2.38 0.91
C GLY A 161 -23.47 1.24 1.66
N GLN A 162 -23.09 1.04 2.92
CA GLN A 162 -23.68 0.01 3.77
C GLN A 162 -25.17 0.26 4.05
N LYS A 163 -25.54 1.49 4.42
CA LYS A 163 -26.92 1.81 4.84
C LYS A 163 -27.93 1.69 3.71
N TRP A 164 -27.56 2.13 2.50
CA TRP A 164 -28.48 2.21 1.37
C TRP A 164 -28.36 1.04 0.40
N PHE A 165 -27.17 0.45 0.27
CA PHE A 165 -26.89 -0.60 -0.70
C PHE A 165 -26.47 -1.93 -0.05
N GLY A 166 -26.36 -2.01 1.27
CA GLY A 166 -25.96 -3.24 1.97
C GLY A 166 -24.52 -3.67 1.68
N MET A 167 -23.68 -2.77 1.17
CA MET A 167 -22.32 -3.08 0.76
C MET A 167 -21.43 -3.47 1.95
N SER A 168 -20.52 -4.42 1.71
CA SER A 168 -19.43 -4.74 2.63
C SER A 168 -18.55 -3.50 2.82
N VAL A 169 -18.23 -3.21 4.08
CA VAL A 169 -17.38 -2.07 4.46
C VAL A 169 -15.89 -2.45 4.40
N GLY A 170 -15.57 -3.75 4.45
CA GLY A 170 -14.20 -4.25 4.64
C GLY A 170 -13.45 -4.62 3.36
N GLY A 171 -14.14 -4.80 2.22
CA GLY A 171 -13.51 -5.32 1.02
C GLY A 171 -14.33 -5.09 -0.25
N LEU A 172 -13.69 -5.33 -1.40
CA LEU A 172 -14.31 -5.29 -2.72
C LEU A 172 -15.13 -6.55 -3.04
N PHE A 173 -14.87 -7.63 -2.30
CA PHE A 173 -15.51 -8.92 -2.52
C PHE A 173 -16.60 -9.19 -1.51
N SER A 174 -17.56 -10.01 -1.92
CA SER A 174 -18.49 -10.67 -1.01
C SER A 174 -17.72 -11.59 -0.05
N PRO A 175 -18.28 -11.91 1.13
CA PRO A 175 -17.59 -12.72 2.16
C PRO A 175 -17.09 -14.08 1.66
N GLU A 176 -17.69 -14.60 0.60
CA GLU A 176 -17.35 -15.89 -0.02
C GLU A 176 -16.03 -15.83 -0.82
N PHE A 177 -15.71 -14.66 -1.38
CA PHE A 177 -14.54 -14.45 -2.25
C PHE A 177 -13.43 -13.62 -1.59
N GLU A 178 -13.57 -13.25 -0.32
CA GLU A 178 -12.60 -12.44 0.41
C GLU A 178 -11.21 -13.12 0.45
N ASP A 179 -11.15 -14.40 0.81
CA ASP A 179 -9.92 -15.21 0.91
C ASP A 179 -9.74 -16.24 -0.23
N ALA A 180 -10.63 -16.25 -1.21
CA ALA A 180 -10.60 -17.23 -2.30
C ALA A 180 -9.45 -16.94 -3.29
N ALA A 181 -8.80 -17.95 -3.86
CA ALA A 181 -7.85 -17.72 -4.96
C ALA A 181 -8.52 -17.03 -6.16
N TRP A 182 -7.73 -16.30 -6.97
CA TRP A 182 -8.23 -15.66 -8.18
C TRP A 182 -8.91 -16.67 -9.12
N SER A 183 -10.18 -16.42 -9.42
CA SER A 183 -11.02 -17.20 -10.33
C SER A 183 -11.90 -16.26 -11.15
N PHE A 184 -12.51 -16.76 -12.23
CA PHE A 184 -13.44 -15.95 -13.03
C PHE A 184 -14.66 -15.51 -12.21
N ALA A 185 -15.11 -16.34 -11.26
CA ALA A 185 -16.19 -15.99 -10.34
C ALA A 185 -15.80 -14.82 -9.43
N ARG A 186 -14.60 -14.89 -8.81
CA ARG A 186 -14.03 -13.79 -8.01
C ARG A 186 -13.80 -12.52 -8.83
N PHE A 187 -13.54 -12.62 -10.13
CA PHE A 187 -13.35 -11.45 -10.98
C PHE A 187 -14.67 -10.71 -11.31
N ILE A 188 -15.80 -11.42 -11.31
CA ILE A 188 -17.12 -10.86 -11.65
C ILE A 188 -17.83 -10.30 -10.40
N ASP A 189 -17.53 -10.84 -9.23
CA ASP A 189 -18.01 -10.35 -7.93
C ASP A 189 -17.63 -8.87 -7.70
#